data_AF-A0A3D8HB15-F1
#
_entry.id   AF-A0A3D8HB15-F1
#
_cell.length_a   1.000
_cell.length_b   1.000
_cell.length_c   1.000
_cell.angle_alpha   90.00
_cell.angle_beta   90.00
_cell.angle_gamma   90.00
#
_symmetry.space_group_name_H-M   'P 1'
#
loop_
_entity.id
_entity.type
_entity.pdbx_description
1 polymer ?
#
loop_
_entity_poly.entity_id
_entity_poly.type
_entity_poly.pdbx_seq_one_letter_code
_entity_poly.pdbx_strand_id
1 'polypeptide(L)'
;MDRELKVPFSETLNEVYFEMPKFVLPLSECNSIYLKWLYVLNNIDIMDRLPEELNNQLFRKLKSIVEIERMSANERLEYELSLAVERDMLSALDASREEGLVKGRAEGLAAGEAKGLAEGVRQTAINMKRTGLDVDTIVNCTGLSKEEILAL
;
A
#
# COMPACT_ATOMS: atom_id res chain seq x y z
N MET A 1 37.28 23.47 32.04
CA MET A 1 37.84 22.13 32.29
C MET A 1 38.85 21.84 31.18
N ASP A 2 40.03 21.40 31.59
CA ASP A 2 41.28 21.41 30.84
C ASP A 2 41.23 20.69 29.48
N ARG A 3 41.73 21.36 28.44
CA ARG A 3 41.87 20.83 27.08
C ARG A 3 43.17 20.02 26.85
N GLU A 4 43.89 19.67 27.90
CA GLU A 4 45.28 19.15 27.76
C GLU A 4 45.53 17.71 28.20
N LEU A 5 44.53 16.96 28.70
CA LEU A 5 44.74 15.53 28.97
C LEU A 5 44.26 14.69 27.79
N LYS A 6 45.21 14.33 26.90
CA LYS A 6 45.05 13.28 25.86
C LYS A 6 44.98 11.87 26.46
N VAL A 7 44.36 11.69 27.63
CA VAL A 7 44.18 10.38 28.25
C VAL A 7 42.67 10.11 28.29
N PRO A 8 42.18 9.05 27.63
CA PRO A 8 40.76 8.71 27.67
C PRO A 8 40.34 8.42 29.12
N PHE A 9 39.22 9.00 29.55
CA PHE A 9 38.65 8.81 30.89
C PHE A 9 38.29 7.34 31.17
N SER A 10 37.97 6.58 30.11
CA SER A 10 37.72 5.14 30.10
C SER A 10 37.95 4.61 28.68
N GLU A 11 38.43 3.36 28.52
CA GLU A 11 38.53 2.70 27.20
C GLU A 11 37.15 2.35 26.60
N THR A 12 36.08 2.41 27.41
CA THR A 12 34.73 2.00 27.00
C THR A 12 33.74 3.16 26.85
N LEU A 13 34.02 4.32 27.44
CA LEU A 13 33.10 5.45 27.46
C LEU A 13 33.77 6.72 26.93
N ASN A 14 33.30 7.17 25.77
CA ASN A 14 33.63 8.47 25.20
C ASN A 14 32.49 9.45 25.46
N GLU A 15 32.72 10.44 26.31
CA GLU A 15 31.76 11.53 26.55
C GLU A 15 32.11 12.73 25.67
N VAL A 16 31.17 13.14 24.82
CA VAL A 16 31.31 14.35 23.99
C VAL A 16 30.33 15.40 24.49
N TYR A 17 30.87 16.50 25.02
CA TYR A 17 30.10 17.61 25.54
C TYR A 17 29.90 18.66 24.44
N PHE A 18 28.65 19.07 24.22
CA PHE A 18 28.28 20.11 23.25
C PHE A 18 27.65 21.31 23.96
N GLU A 19 28.16 22.51 23.68
CA GLU A 19 27.61 23.76 24.19
C GLU A 19 26.79 24.46 23.09
N MET A 20 25.50 24.12 22.99
CA MET A 20 24.61 24.64 21.94
C MET A 20 24.55 26.19 21.87
N PRO A 21 24.51 26.96 22.98
CA PRO A 21 24.43 28.42 22.91
C PRO A 21 25.64 29.11 22.28
N LYS A 22 26.80 28.44 22.20
CA LYS A 22 28.01 29.00 21.57
C LYS A 22 28.05 28.73 20.06
N PHE A 23 27.08 28.01 19.53
CA PHE A 23 26.98 27.72 18.10
C PHE A 23 26.26 28.87 17.37
N VAL A 24 27.03 29.73 16.71
CA VAL A 24 26.54 30.95 16.03
C VAL A 24 26.79 30.93 14.51
N LEU A 25 27.23 29.79 13.97
CA LEU A 25 27.55 29.67 12.55
C LEU A 25 26.29 29.78 11.68
N PRO A 26 26.29 30.56 10.59
CA PRO A 26 25.18 30.62 9.65
C PRO A 26 25.09 29.34 8.80
N LEU A 27 23.90 29.07 8.24
CA LEU A 27 23.65 27.88 7.42
C LEU A 27 24.60 27.77 6.21
N SER A 28 25.02 28.91 5.64
CA SER A 28 25.95 29.00 4.52
C SER A 28 27.35 28.49 4.83
N GLU A 29 27.79 28.55 6.10
CA GLU A 29 29.10 28.07 6.55
C GLU A 29 29.05 26.62 7.07
N CYS A 30 27.86 26.02 7.12
CA CYS A 30 27.65 24.65 7.58
C CYS A 30 27.98 23.64 6.47
N ASN A 31 29.28 23.42 6.24
CA ASN A 31 29.80 22.54 5.18
C ASN A 31 29.62 21.03 5.46
N SER A 32 29.32 20.66 6.71
CA SER A 32 29.14 19.26 7.13
C SER A 32 27.72 18.98 7.59
N ILE A 33 27.25 17.74 7.40
CA ILE A 33 25.91 17.33 7.83
C ILE A 33 25.73 17.50 9.35
N TYR A 34 26.79 17.30 10.14
CA TYR A 34 26.75 17.49 11.59
C TYR A 34 26.54 18.95 11.98
N LEU A 35 27.18 19.89 11.28
CA LEU A 35 27.01 21.33 11.51
C LEU A 35 25.60 21.78 11.12
N LYS A 36 25.08 21.23 10.01
CA LYS A 36 23.69 21.43 9.60
C LYS A 36 22.70 20.92 10.66
N TRP A 37 22.96 19.76 11.27
CA TRP A 37 22.17 19.24 12.38
C TRP A 37 22.22 20.12 13.63
N LEU A 38 23.42 20.55 14.04
CA LEU A 38 23.60 21.47 15.18
C LEU A 38 22.87 22.80 14.95
N TYR A 39 22.96 23.35 13.74
CA TYR A 39 22.23 24.55 13.34
C TYR A 39 20.72 24.36 13.46
N VAL A 40 20.20 23.26 12.92
CA VAL A 40 18.77 22.97 12.96
C VAL A 40 18.30 22.81 14.40
N LEU A 41 19.00 22.05 15.23
CA LEU A 41 18.63 21.85 16.64
C LEU A 41 18.68 23.14 17.46
N ASN A 42 19.64 24.02 17.20
CA ASN A 42 19.75 25.31 17.91
C ASN A 42 18.64 26.29 17.51
N ASN A 43 18.22 26.27 16.24
CA ASN A 43 17.24 27.21 15.70
C ASN A 43 15.83 26.61 15.53
N ILE A 44 15.59 25.39 16.01
CA ILE A 44 14.35 24.63 15.74
C ILE A 44 13.11 25.34 16.28
N ASP A 45 13.24 26.11 17.35
CA ASP A 45 12.14 26.85 17.98
C ASP A 45 11.76 28.09 17.15
N ILE A 46 12.74 28.74 16.52
CA ILE A 46 12.57 29.99 15.77
C ILE A 46 12.22 29.73 14.29
N MET A 47 12.60 28.58 13.75
CA MET A 47 12.43 28.28 12.32
C MET A 47 11.01 27.83 11.97
N ASP A 48 10.15 28.69 11.43
CA ASP A 48 8.81 28.28 10.95
C ASP A 48 8.87 27.22 9.84
N ARG A 49 9.88 27.27 8.97
CA ARG A 49 10.09 26.30 7.87
C ARG A 49 11.55 25.93 7.74
N LEU A 50 11.82 24.65 7.47
CA LEU A 50 13.15 24.14 7.14
C LEU A 50 13.56 24.65 5.74
N PRO A 51 14.73 25.31 5.59
CA PRO A 51 15.29 25.70 4.30
C PRO A 51 15.45 24.53 3.33
N GLU A 52 15.27 24.77 2.03
CA GLU A 52 15.38 23.73 0.99
C GLU A 52 16.77 23.07 0.94
N GLU A 53 17.82 23.80 1.33
CA GLU A 53 19.20 23.33 1.45
C GLU A 53 19.38 22.17 2.46
N LEU A 54 18.38 21.96 3.31
CA LEU A 54 18.31 20.90 4.31
C LEU A 54 17.36 19.77 3.90
N ASN A 55 16.87 19.72 2.65
CA ASN A 55 15.93 18.69 2.16
C ASN A 55 16.59 17.32 1.86
N ASN A 56 17.50 16.88 2.72
CA ASN A 56 18.08 15.54 2.66
C ASN A 56 17.13 14.53 3.33
N GLN A 57 17.23 13.24 2.98
CA GLN A 57 16.33 12.17 3.45
C GLN A 57 16.19 12.14 4.98
N LEU A 58 17.27 12.43 5.71
CA LEU A 58 17.30 12.48 7.16
C LEU A 58 16.45 13.61 7.75
N PHE A 59 16.46 14.80 7.13
CA PHE A 59 15.69 15.95 7.59
C PHE A 59 14.22 15.90 7.16
N ARG A 60 13.85 15.07 6.19
CA ARG A 60 12.43 14.85 5.84
C ARG A 60 11.65 14.20 6.98
N LYS A 61 12.26 13.23 7.66
CA LYS A 61 11.66 12.61 8.86
C LYS A 61 11.53 13.62 10.01
N LEU A 62 12.56 14.45 10.20
CA LEU A 62 12.51 15.52 11.19
C LEU A 62 11.38 16.50 10.86
N LYS A 63 11.26 16.91 9.58
CA LYS A 63 10.19 17.79 9.10
C LYS A 63 8.81 17.23 9.44
N SER A 64 8.55 15.96 9.13
CA SER A 64 7.25 15.35 9.46
C SER A 64 6.97 15.31 10.96
N ILE A 65 7.99 15.07 11.80
CA ILE A 65 7.82 15.04 13.26
C ILE A 65 7.54 16.44 13.79
N VAL A 66 8.33 17.43 13.36
CA VAL A 66 8.18 18.83 13.78
C VAL A 66 6.85 19.41 13.32
N GLU A 67 6.41 19.09 12.10
CA GLU A 67 5.10 19.51 11.60
C GLU A 67 3.97 18.96 12.47
N ILE A 68 4.06 17.70 12.92
CA ILE A 68 3.07 17.10 13.83
C ILE A 68 3.11 17.75 15.22
N GLU A 69 4.30 17.98 15.78
CA GLU A 69 4.44 18.59 17.12
C GLU A 69 3.99 20.05 17.16
N ARG A 70 4.09 20.77 16.03
CA ARG A 70 3.65 22.17 15.92
C ARG A 70 2.15 22.33 15.70
N MET A 71 1.44 21.28 15.31
CA MET A 71 0.00 21.36 15.11
C MET A 71 -0.68 21.74 16.42
N SER A 72 -1.58 22.72 16.35
CA SER A 72 -2.54 22.96 17.41
C SER A 72 -3.46 21.73 17.57
N ALA A 73 -4.15 21.64 18.72
CA ALA A 73 -5.09 20.54 18.95
C ALA A 73 -6.16 20.41 17.86
N ASN A 74 -6.59 21.53 17.27
CA ASN A 74 -7.57 21.56 16.18
C ASN A 74 -6.96 21.08 14.86
N GLU A 75 -5.78 21.58 14.48
CA GLU A 75 -5.09 21.14 13.25
C GLU A 75 -4.72 19.66 13.32
N ARG A 76 -4.33 19.17 14.50
CA ARG A 76 -4.04 17.75 14.72
C ARG A 76 -5.30 16.90 14.56
N LEU A 77 -6.43 17.36 15.10
CA LEU A 77 -7.72 16.68 14.93
C LEU A 77 -8.14 16.64 13.45
N GLU A 78 -8.01 17.75 12.72
CA GLU A 78 -8.30 17.80 11.28
C GLU A 78 -7.40 16.86 10.49
N TYR A 79 -6.11 16.82 10.83
CA TYR A 79 -5.16 15.88 10.24
C TYR A 79 -5.56 14.43 10.49
N GLU A 80 -5.86 14.07 11.73
CA GLU A 80 -6.29 12.71 12.11
C GLU A 80 -7.61 12.31 11.41
N LEU A 81 -8.57 13.23 11.31
CA LEU A 81 -9.82 13.01 10.58
C LEU A 81 -9.58 12.81 9.08
N SER A 82 -8.71 13.62 8.47
CA SER A 82 -8.37 13.47 7.05
C SER A 82 -7.73 12.10 6.76
N LEU A 83 -6.85 11.65 7.65
CA LEU A 83 -6.18 10.37 7.56
C LEU A 83 -7.16 9.20 7.78
N ALA A 84 -8.12 9.37 8.69
CA ALA A 84 -9.18 8.38 8.91
C ALA A 84 -10.04 8.21 7.65
N VAL A 85 -10.47 9.32 7.03
CA VAL A 85 -11.26 9.30 5.79
C VAL A 85 -10.50 8.61 4.66
N GLU A 86 -9.21 8.92 4.48
CA GLU A 86 -8.38 8.27 3.45
C GLU A 86 -8.28 6.75 3.68
N ARG A 87 -8.05 6.33 4.92
CA ARG A 87 -7.96 4.91 5.29
C ARG A 87 -9.27 4.16 5.09
N ASP A 88 -10.38 4.78 5.47
CA ASP A 88 -11.72 4.22 5.27
C ASP A 88 -12.02 4.05 3.78
N MET A 89 -11.66 5.05 2.96
CA MET A 89 -11.81 4.99 1.52
C MET A 89 -10.99 3.86 0.90
N LEU A 90 -9.72 3.73 1.28
CA LEU A 90 -8.85 2.64 0.81
C LEU A 90 -9.41 1.27 1.21
N SER A 91 -9.84 1.13 2.46
CA SER A 91 -10.45 -0.11 2.96
C SER A 91 -11.73 -0.47 2.20
N ALA A 92 -12.57 0.52 1.88
CA ALA A 92 -13.78 0.31 1.10
C ALA A 92 -13.48 -0.11 -0.35
N LEU A 93 -12.46 0.49 -0.97
CA LEU A 93 -12.01 0.11 -2.33
C LEU A 93 -11.47 -1.31 -2.37
N ASP A 94 -10.64 -1.69 -1.39
CA ASP A 94 -10.07 -3.03 -1.31
C ASP A 94 -11.17 -4.08 -1.08
N ALA A 95 -12.11 -3.82 -0.17
CA ALA A 95 -13.26 -4.69 0.06
C ALA A 95 -14.11 -4.84 -1.21
N SER A 96 -14.42 -3.74 -1.90
CA SER A 96 -15.18 -3.77 -3.16
C SER A 96 -14.47 -4.57 -4.25
N ARG A 97 -13.14 -4.49 -4.33
CA ARG A 97 -12.35 -5.23 -5.30
C ARG A 97 -12.38 -6.73 -5.00
N GLU A 98 -12.19 -7.11 -3.74
CA GLU A 98 -12.23 -8.51 -3.31
C GLU A 98 -13.60 -9.13 -3.57
N GLU A 99 -14.69 -8.43 -3.18
CA GLU A 99 -16.05 -8.88 -3.49
C GLU A 99 -16.30 -9.05 -4.98
N GLY A 100 -15.81 -8.12 -5.81
CA GLY A 100 -15.92 -8.18 -7.26
C GLY A 100 -15.21 -9.40 -7.86
N LEU A 101 -14.01 -9.74 -7.35
CA LEU A 101 -13.27 -10.92 -7.78
C LEU A 101 -13.97 -12.22 -7.38
N VAL A 102 -14.49 -12.30 -6.14
CA VAL A 102 -15.21 -13.47 -5.64
C VAL A 102 -16.47 -13.70 -6.46
N LYS A 103 -17.29 -12.65 -6.66
CA LYS A 103 -18.51 -12.74 -7.50
C LYS A 103 -18.18 -13.12 -8.94
N GLY A 104 -17.22 -12.44 -9.55
CA GLY A 104 -16.81 -12.72 -10.93
C GLY A 104 -16.30 -14.15 -11.12
N ARG A 105 -15.56 -14.70 -10.15
CA ARG A 105 -15.11 -16.09 -10.17
C ARG A 105 -16.26 -17.08 -10.01
N ALA A 106 -17.18 -16.81 -9.09
CA ALA A 106 -18.34 -17.67 -8.85
C ALA A 106 -19.27 -17.70 -10.09
N GLU A 107 -19.59 -16.54 -10.65
CA GLU A 107 -20.39 -16.42 -11.86
C GLU A 107 -19.69 -17.05 -13.07
N GLY A 108 -18.38 -16.84 -13.21
CA GLY A 108 -17.58 -17.44 -14.28
C GLY A 108 -17.54 -18.96 -14.21
N LEU A 109 -17.40 -19.52 -13.01
CA LEU A 109 -17.42 -20.97 -12.79
C LEU A 109 -18.81 -21.55 -13.12
N ALA A 110 -19.87 -20.95 -12.59
CA ALA A 110 -21.24 -21.41 -12.83
C ALA A 110 -21.61 -21.35 -14.33
N ALA A 111 -21.26 -20.27 -15.02
CA ALA A 111 -21.48 -20.14 -16.46
C ALA A 111 -20.63 -21.15 -17.26
N GLY A 112 -19.39 -21.40 -16.84
CA GLY A 112 -18.51 -22.40 -17.44
C GLY A 112 -19.05 -23.82 -17.29
N GLU A 113 -19.50 -24.20 -16.10
CA GLU A 113 -20.10 -25.50 -15.83
C GLU A 113 -21.40 -25.71 -16.63
N ALA A 114 -22.27 -24.70 -16.68
CA ALA A 114 -23.51 -24.77 -17.44
C ALA A 114 -23.25 -24.93 -18.96
N LYS A 115 -22.31 -24.17 -19.52
CA LYS A 115 -21.91 -24.30 -20.92
C LYS A 115 -21.26 -25.65 -21.21
N GLY A 116 -20.34 -26.10 -20.35
CA GLY A 116 -19.67 -27.39 -20.50
C GLY A 116 -20.64 -28.57 -20.44
N LEU A 117 -21.64 -28.51 -19.56
CA LEU A 117 -22.69 -29.51 -19.49
C LEU A 117 -23.54 -29.51 -20.77
N ALA A 118 -23.97 -28.35 -21.24
CA ALA A 118 -24.77 -28.23 -22.47
C ALA A 118 -24.01 -28.72 -23.71
N GLU A 119 -22.74 -28.34 -23.87
CA GLU A 119 -21.88 -28.82 -24.95
C GLU A 119 -21.61 -30.31 -24.84
N GLY A 120 -21.38 -30.84 -23.63
CA GLY A 120 -21.21 -32.27 -23.38
C GLY A 120 -22.44 -33.07 -23.79
N VAL A 121 -23.63 -32.66 -23.34
CA VAL A 121 -24.91 -33.28 -23.72
C VAL A 121 -25.12 -33.25 -25.24
N ARG A 122 -24.82 -32.12 -25.88
CA ARG A 122 -24.90 -31.96 -27.33
C ARG A 122 -23.94 -32.90 -28.07
N GLN A 123 -22.69 -33.00 -27.60
CA GLN A 123 -21.69 -33.89 -28.20
C GLN A 123 -22.07 -35.36 -28.03
N THR A 124 -22.62 -35.74 -26.88
CA THR A 124 -23.17 -37.08 -26.65
C THR A 124 -24.32 -37.39 -27.61
N ALA A 125 -25.25 -36.44 -27.82
CA ALA A 125 -26.35 -36.61 -28.77
C ALA A 125 -25.85 -36.83 -30.21
N ILE A 126 -24.86 -36.05 -30.66
CA ILE A 126 -24.22 -36.22 -31.98
C ILE A 126 -23.60 -37.62 -32.11
N ASN A 127 -22.88 -38.06 -31.08
CA ASN A 127 -22.25 -39.38 -31.08
C ASN A 127 -23.29 -40.51 -31.13
N MET A 128 -24.40 -40.40 -30.38
CA MET A 128 -25.48 -41.37 -30.38
C MET A 128 -26.21 -41.45 -31.73
N LYS A 129 -26.43 -40.30 -32.38
CA LYS A 129 -27.00 -40.21 -33.73
C LYS A 129 -26.09 -40.89 -34.75
N ARG A 130 -24.77 -40.68 -34.65
CA ARG A 130 -23.77 -41.33 -35.51
C ARG A 130 -23.71 -42.85 -35.32
N THR A 131 -23.93 -43.35 -34.11
CA THR A 131 -24.01 -44.81 -33.85
C THR A 131 -25.33 -45.44 -34.30
N GLY A 132 -26.27 -44.65 -34.82
CA GLY A 132 -27.52 -45.15 -35.39
C GLY A 132 -28.61 -45.47 -34.37
N LEU A 133 -28.55 -44.88 -33.16
CA LEU A 133 -29.67 -44.98 -32.22
C LEU A 133 -30.87 -44.19 -32.75
N ASP A 134 -32.08 -44.66 -32.41
CA ASP A 134 -33.31 -43.98 -32.77
C ASP A 134 -33.45 -42.64 -32.02
N VAL A 135 -34.16 -41.71 -32.66
CA VAL A 135 -34.31 -40.33 -32.15
C VAL A 135 -35.04 -40.30 -30.81
N ASP A 136 -36.00 -41.21 -30.57
CA ASP A 136 -36.76 -41.25 -29.31
C ASP A 136 -35.87 -41.69 -28.13
N THR A 137 -34.96 -42.64 -28.34
CA THR A 137 -33.98 -43.07 -27.35
C THR A 137 -32.96 -41.96 -27.05
N ILE A 138 -32.52 -41.19 -28.05
CA ILE A 138 -31.59 -40.07 -27.86
C ILE A 138 -32.25 -38.94 -27.05
N VAL A 139 -33.51 -38.60 -27.34
CA VAL A 139 -34.30 -37.62 -26.56
C VAL A 139 -34.37 -38.03 -25.09
N ASN A 140 -34.70 -39.30 -24.82
CA ASN A 140 -34.81 -39.81 -23.46
C ASN A 140 -33.47 -39.81 -22.70
N CYS A 141 -32.36 -40.08 -23.38
CA CYS A 141 -31.03 -40.12 -22.76
C CYS A 141 -30.38 -38.74 -22.56
N THR A 142 -30.68 -37.76 -23.41
CA THR A 142 -29.99 -36.46 -23.42
C THR A 142 -30.86 -35.32 -22.88
N GLY A 143 -32.18 -35.51 -22.80
CA GLY A 143 -33.13 -34.48 -22.37
C GLY A 143 -33.31 -33.33 -23.37
N LEU A 144 -32.67 -33.42 -24.55
CA LEU A 144 -32.83 -32.47 -25.66
C LEU A 144 -34.16 -32.69 -26.38
N SER A 145 -34.71 -31.62 -26.95
CA SER A 145 -35.93 -31.72 -27.75
C SER A 145 -35.70 -32.51 -29.05
N LYS A 146 -36.77 -33.11 -29.59
CA LYS A 146 -36.72 -33.79 -30.89
C LYS A 146 -36.22 -32.87 -32.01
N GLU A 147 -36.59 -31.60 -31.96
CA GLU A 147 -36.21 -30.58 -32.94
C GLU A 147 -34.70 -30.29 -32.89
N GLU A 148 -34.14 -30.16 -31.68
CA GLU A 148 -32.69 -29.98 -31.49
C GLU A 148 -31.91 -31.21 -31.98
N ILE A 149 -32.35 -32.43 -31.67
CA ILE A 149 -31.67 -33.66 -32.12
C ILE A 149 -31.75 -33.85 -33.65
N LEU A 150 -32.85 -33.43 -34.27
CA LEU A 150 -32.99 -33.45 -35.73
C LEU A 150 -32.07 -32.43 -36.41
N ALA A 151 -31.85 -31.27 -35.77
CA ALA A 151 -30.99 -30.19 -36.26
C ALA A 151 -29.47 -30.43 -36.01
N LEU A 152 -29.09 -31.37 -35.14
CA LEU A 152 -27.69 -31.79 -34.88
C LEU A 152 -27.12 -32.71 -35.96
#